data_AF-A0A2E4LMP9-F1
#
_entry.id   AF-A0A2E4LMP9-F1
#
_cell.length_a   1.000
_cell.length_b   1.000
_cell.length_c   1.000
_cell.angle_alpha   90.00
_cell.angle_beta   90.00
_cell.angle_gamma   90.00
#
_symmetry.space_group_name_H-M   'P 1'
#
loop_
_entity.id
_entity.type
_entity.pdbx_description
1 polymer ?
#
loop_
_entity_poly.entity_id
_entity_poly.type
_entity_poly.pdbx_seq_one_letter_code
_entity_poly.pdbx_strand_id
1 'polypeptide(L)'
;MDAAMERRISVATNWATTRIAYLDKAEHYEDSYAITQEFREWITCIGENVSMLDDTILIPPTDSKKSEGINDHPSSDYQVEI
;
A
#
# COMPACT_ATOMS: atom_id res chain seq x y z
N MET A 1 15.60 -4.17 -15.97
CA MET A 1 14.52 -3.43 -15.28
C MET A 1 15.07 -3.06 -13.91
N ASP A 2 14.59 -1.99 -13.27
CA ASP A 2 15.03 -1.67 -11.91
C ASP A 2 14.57 -2.75 -10.91
N ALA A 3 15.42 -3.17 -9.97
CA ALA A 3 15.12 -4.27 -9.05
C ALA A 3 13.99 -3.94 -8.04
N ALA A 4 13.69 -2.66 -7.81
CA ALA A 4 12.52 -2.27 -7.04
C ALA A 4 11.25 -2.37 -7.89
N MET A 5 11.31 -2.03 -9.18
CA MET A 5 10.21 -2.22 -10.12
C MET A 5 9.80 -3.69 -10.24
N GLU A 6 10.75 -4.61 -10.40
CA GLU A 6 10.46 -6.05 -10.48
C GLU A 6 9.75 -6.58 -9.23
N ARG A 7 10.19 -6.12 -8.04
CA ARG A 7 9.53 -6.46 -6.78
C ARG A 7 8.10 -5.94 -6.72
N ARG A 8 7.83 -4.72 -7.19
CA ARG A 8 6.47 -4.15 -7.23
C ARG A 8 5.56 -4.94 -8.15
N ILE A 9 6.04 -5.28 -9.35
CA ILE A 9 5.30 -6.12 -10.30
C ILE A 9 4.96 -7.46 -9.65
N SER A 10 5.93 -8.09 -8.99
CA SER A 10 5.71 -9.37 -8.28
C SER A 10 4.66 -9.26 -7.17
N VAL A 11 4.74 -8.24 -6.32
CA VAL A 11 3.79 -8.02 -5.22
C VAL A 11 2.37 -7.77 -5.75
N ALA A 12 2.22 -6.88 -6.72
CA ALA A 12 0.92 -6.55 -7.33
C ALA A 12 0.31 -7.77 -8.02
N THR A 13 1.11 -8.56 -8.74
CA THR A 13 0.66 -9.80 -9.40
C THR A 13 0.18 -10.83 -8.38
N ASN A 14 0.93 -11.02 -7.29
CA ASN A 14 0.53 -11.96 -6.25
C ASN A 14 -0.76 -11.52 -5.55
N TRP A 15 -0.89 -10.23 -5.24
CA TRP A 15 -2.10 -9.66 -4.65
C TRP A 15 -3.32 -9.84 -5.58
N ALA A 16 -3.21 -9.43 -6.84
CA ALA A 16 -4.31 -9.52 -7.81
C ALA A 16 -4.75 -10.97 -8.01
N THR A 17 -3.79 -11.88 -8.24
CA THR A 17 -4.08 -13.32 -8.43
C THR A 17 -4.78 -13.92 -7.22
N THR A 18 -4.28 -13.63 -6.00
CA THR A 18 -4.88 -14.13 -4.76
C THR A 18 -6.28 -13.56 -4.55
N ARG A 19 -6.47 -12.27 -4.84
CA ARG A 19 -7.75 -11.59 -4.65
C ARG A 19 -8.81 -12.08 -5.65
N ILE A 20 -8.45 -12.27 -6.91
CA ILE A 20 -9.31 -12.85 -7.95
C ILE A 20 -9.73 -14.26 -7.53
N ALA A 21 -8.78 -15.12 -7.16
CA ALA A 21 -9.08 -16.49 -6.76
C ALA A 21 -10.00 -16.56 -5.52
N TYR A 22 -9.83 -15.64 -4.57
CA TYR A 22 -10.72 -15.52 -3.42
C TYR A 22 -12.15 -15.14 -3.83
N LEU A 23 -12.29 -14.15 -4.72
CA LEU A 23 -13.59 -13.68 -5.20
C LEU A 23 -14.30 -14.74 -6.04
N ASP A 24 -13.57 -15.43 -6.92
CA ASP A 24 -14.10 -16.54 -7.72
C ASP A 24 -14.62 -17.68 -6.82
N LYS A 25 -13.87 -18.03 -5.76
CA LYS A 25 -14.30 -19.03 -4.78
C LYS A 25 -15.57 -18.63 -4.04
N ALA A 26 -15.78 -17.33 -3.86
CA ALA A 26 -16.96 -16.78 -3.21
C ALA A 26 -18.07 -16.40 -4.22
N GLU A 27 -17.94 -16.80 -5.48
CA GLU A 27 -18.90 -16.55 -6.58
C GLU A 27 -19.15 -15.06 -6.88
N HIS A 28 -18.23 -14.18 -6.48
CA HIS A 28 -18.26 -12.74 -6.78
C HIS A 28 -17.58 -12.46 -8.13
N TYR A 29 -18.15 -12.99 -9.21
CA TYR A 29 -17.52 -12.96 -10.53
C TYR A 29 -17.46 -11.56 -11.15
N GLU A 30 -18.39 -10.67 -10.83
CA GLU A 30 -18.33 -9.28 -11.32
C GLU A 30 -17.13 -8.54 -10.71
N ASP A 31 -16.90 -8.72 -9.41
CA ASP A 31 -15.78 -8.11 -8.69
C ASP A 31 -14.44 -8.70 -9.16
N SER A 32 -14.37 -10.02 -9.34
CA SER A 32 -13.15 -10.68 -9.83
C SER A 32 -12.82 -10.25 -11.27
N TYR A 33 -13.85 -10.07 -12.10
CA TYR A 33 -13.71 -9.56 -13.45
C TYR A 33 -13.25 -8.09 -13.47
N ALA A 34 -13.81 -7.23 -12.62
CA ALA A 34 -13.40 -5.83 -12.51
C ALA A 34 -11.90 -5.73 -12.18
N ILE A 35 -11.43 -6.45 -11.15
CA ILE A 35 -10.01 -6.49 -10.78
C ILE A 35 -9.15 -7.02 -11.93
N THR A 36 -9.62 -8.03 -12.65
CA THR A 36 -8.89 -8.57 -13.81
C THR A 36 -8.70 -7.53 -14.91
N GLN A 37 -9.73 -6.72 -15.21
CA GLN A 37 -9.62 -5.66 -16.21
C GLN A 37 -8.69 -4.54 -15.78
N GLU A 38 -8.85 -4.04 -14.55
CA GLU A 38 -7.99 -2.98 -13.99
C GLU A 38 -6.52 -3.43 -13.95
N PHE A 39 -6.26 -4.67 -13.53
CA PHE A 39 -4.90 -5.21 -13.45
C PHE A 39 -4.26 -5.40 -14.83
N ARG A 40 -5.05 -5.82 -15.82
CA ARG A 40 -4.58 -5.95 -17.21
C ARG A 40 -4.23 -4.59 -17.80
N GLU A 41 -5.08 -3.59 -17.60
CA GLU A 41 -4.80 -2.22 -18.03
C GLU A 41 -3.54 -1.69 -17.34
N TRP A 42 -3.44 -1.87 -16.02
CA TRP A 42 -2.27 -1.49 -15.24
C TRP A 42 -0.98 -2.11 -15.80
N ILE A 43 -0.90 -3.44 -15.98
CA ILE A 43 0.31 -4.10 -16.53
C ILE A 43 0.63 -3.58 -17.92
N THR A 44 -0.37 -3.38 -18.78
CA THR A 44 -0.15 -2.95 -20.16
C THR A 44 0.37 -1.51 -20.21
N CYS A 45 -0.02 -0.68 -19.25
CA CYS A 45 0.44 0.70 -19.09
C CYS A 45 1.74 0.84 -18.25
N ILE A 46 2.30 -0.25 -17.69
CA ILE A 46 3.60 -0.24 -17.01
C ILE A 46 4.68 0.09 -18.04
N GLY A 47 5.08 1.36 -18.08
CA GLY A 47 6.12 1.88 -18.96
C GLY A 47 5.74 3.17 -19.69
N GLU A 48 4.45 3.45 -19.87
CA GLU A 48 3.99 4.67 -20.56
C GLU A 48 3.95 5.89 -19.62
N ASN A 49 3.69 5.68 -18.33
CA ASN A 49 3.67 6.73 -17.30
C ASN A 49 4.35 6.26 -16.02
N VAL A 50 5.67 5.98 -16.09
CA VAL A 50 6.47 5.59 -14.92
C VAL A 50 6.37 6.64 -13.79
N SER A 51 6.14 7.90 -14.11
CA SER A 51 5.93 8.98 -13.14
C SER A 51 4.65 8.83 -12.30
N MET A 52 3.56 8.28 -12.86
CA MET A 52 2.30 8.08 -12.10
C MET A 52 2.34 6.83 -11.21
N LEU A 53 3.25 5.89 -11.47
CA LEU A 53 3.46 4.74 -10.58
C LEU A 53 3.94 5.20 -9.20
N ASP A 54 4.71 6.28 -9.11
CA ASP A 54 5.14 6.86 -7.83
C ASP A 54 3.97 7.47 -7.04
N ASP A 55 2.97 8.04 -7.72
CA ASP A 55 1.76 8.59 -7.10
C ASP A 55 0.80 7.50 -6.59
N THR A 56 0.89 6.29 -7.17
CA THR A 56 0.09 5.13 -6.74
C THR A 56 0.70 4.43 -5.53
N ILE A 57 1.86 4.89 -5.06
CA ILE A 57 2.53 4.35 -3.87
C ILE A 57 1.77 4.81 -2.62
N LEU A 58 0.95 3.93 -2.07
CA LEU A 58 0.58 3.99 -0.67
C LEU A 58 1.83 3.68 0.16
N ILE A 59 2.55 4.72 0.54
CA ILE A 59 3.68 4.62 1.48
C ILE A 59 3.07 4.21 2.83
N PRO A 60 3.31 3.00 3.34
CA PRO A 60 2.84 2.65 4.67
C PRO A 60 3.48 3.62 5.68
N PRO A 61 2.76 4.03 6.74
CA PRO A 61 3.35 4.87 7.79
C PRO A 61 4.61 4.18 8.30
N THR A 62 5.77 4.77 8.01
CA THR A 62 7.01 4.34 8.62
C THR A 62 6.96 4.80 10.06
N ASP A 63 6.66 3.87 10.98
CA ASP A 63 6.89 4.07 12.41
C ASP A 63 8.39 4.33 12.61
N SER A 64 8.81 5.58 12.49
CA SER A 64 10.11 6.05 12.93
C SER A 64 10.08 6.11 14.46
N LYS A 65 10.08 4.93 15.10
CA LYS A 65 10.45 4.81 16.52
C LYS A 65 11.95 5.07 16.63
N LYS A 66 12.35 6.34 16.54
CA LYS A 66 13.63 6.76 17.10
C LYS A 66 13.42 6.84 18.61
N SER A 67 13.85 5.80 19.32
CA SER A 67 14.03 5.86 20.76
C SER A 67 15.11 6.91 21.05
N GLU A 68 14.75 8.06 21.61
CA GLU A 68 15.72 9.00 22.16
C GLU A 68 15.16 9.59 23.45
N GLY A 69 15.73 9.13 24.57
CA GLY A 69 15.79 9.88 25.82
C GLY A 69 14.59 9.78 26.77
N ILE A 70 14.60 8.75 27.61
CA ILE A 70 14.05 8.86 28.97
C ILE A 70 14.88 9.97 29.66
N ASN A 71 14.26 11.10 29.97
CA ASN A 71 14.73 12.00 31.02
C ASN A 71 13.56 12.23 31.96
N ASP A 72 13.62 11.52 33.09
CA ASP A 72 12.84 11.78 34.28
C ASP A 72 13.11 13.19 34.81
N HIS A 73 12.05 13.92 35.16
CA HIS A 73 11.73 14.55 36.46
C HIS A 73 10.90 15.84 36.27
N PRO A 74 10.03 16.28 37.22
CA PRO A 74 8.60 16.42 37.00
C PRO A 74 8.14 17.86 37.30
N SER A 75 6.84 18.03 37.54
CA SER A 75 6.22 19.19 38.18
C SER A 75 5.98 20.39 37.27
N SER A 76 4.73 20.56 36.86
CA SER A 76 3.94 21.73 37.25
C SER A 76 2.48 21.53 36.87
N ASP A 77 1.74 20.96 37.81
CA ASP A 77 0.42 21.41 38.27
C ASP A 77 -0.29 22.57 37.53
N TYR A 78 -1.52 22.25 37.08
CA TYR A 78 -2.70 23.08 36.75
C TYR A 78 -2.55 24.10 35.60
N GLN A 79 -3.49 24.28 34.66
CA GLN A 79 -4.92 24.58 34.85
C GLN A 79 -5.76 24.21 33.62
N VAL A 80 -6.96 23.67 33.88
CA VAL A 80 -8.09 23.60 32.94
C VAL A 80 -8.93 24.85 33.19
N GLU A 81 -9.18 25.64 32.14
CA GLU A 81 -10.28 26.61 32.14
C GLU A 81 -11.26 26.27 31.00
N ILE A 82 -12.54 26.32 31.37
CA ILE A 82 -13.74 26.01 30.59
C ILE A 82 -14.11 27.22 29.73
#